data_AF-A0A7C6UUF8-F1
#
_entry.id   AF-A0A7C6UUF8-F1
#
_cell.length_a   1.000
_cell.length_b   1.000
_cell.length_c   1.000
_cell.angle_alpha   90.00
_cell.angle_beta   90.00
_cell.angle_gamma   90.00
#
_symmetry.space_group_name_H-M   'P 1'
#
loop_
_entity.id
_entity.type
_entity.pdbx_description
1 polymer ?
#
loop_
_entity_poly.entity_id
_entity_poly.type
_entity_poly.pdbx_seq_one_letter_code
_entity_poly.pdbx_strand_id
1 'polypeptide(L)'
;MLKNRKTLLAFVFCIVLASNTALAAYPEGTFIGKAKGHNGLIAVEVTVVDGKIATIEVVESEETPLISDTAFATVAKEILKSQKLDVDAVLGATISSRAMMNAVEDALKDPGFKDGTYQATAKGHNGLVKFEVKIKNNRVSEIKVLESEETPIISDTAFAEVSEAIVKNQEASVDAVLGATVSSKAMISAVNDVLSQAKAPEKVILKDGVFIGSAKGHNAPLKVEVSVKDGKLVSIKVLEHKETPGLGDVALEKTTAQILEKQTIDVDAVAGASVTSKALMEAVKDALK
;
A
#
# COMPACT_ATOMS: atom_id res chain seq x y z
N MET A 1 -13.54 8.20 -68.26
CA MET A 1 -13.70 7.05 -67.33
C MET A 1 -13.45 7.53 -65.91
N LEU A 2 -14.52 7.60 -65.11
CA LEU A 2 -14.46 7.90 -63.67
C LEU A 2 -13.66 6.81 -62.94
N LYS A 3 -12.79 7.21 -62.01
CA LYS A 3 -12.52 6.38 -60.83
C LYS A 3 -12.17 7.24 -59.62
N ASN A 4 -13.16 7.32 -58.74
CA ASN A 4 -13.07 7.81 -57.37
C ASN A 4 -11.85 7.26 -56.64
N ARG A 5 -11.06 8.14 -56.03
CA ARG A 5 -10.29 7.82 -54.83
C ARG A 5 -10.48 8.92 -53.80
N LYS A 6 -11.34 8.60 -52.83
CA LYS A 6 -11.50 9.29 -51.56
C LYS A 6 -10.20 9.09 -50.77
N THR A 7 -9.56 10.16 -50.34
CA THR A 7 -8.48 10.09 -49.35
C THR A 7 -8.78 11.08 -48.23
N LEU A 8 -9.43 10.51 -47.22
CA LEU A 8 -9.47 10.81 -45.79
C LEU A 8 -8.63 12.03 -45.32
N LEU A 9 -9.32 13.09 -44.93
CA LEU A 9 -8.79 14.20 -44.14
C LEU A 9 -8.58 13.69 -42.71
N ALA A 10 -7.34 13.40 -42.32
CA ALA A 10 -6.99 13.01 -40.95
C ALA A 10 -7.10 14.24 -40.03
N PHE A 11 -8.19 14.30 -39.27
CA PHE A 11 -8.32 15.20 -38.12
C PHE A 11 -7.27 14.80 -37.07
N VAL A 12 -6.19 15.57 -36.97
CA VAL A 12 -5.28 15.52 -35.82
C VAL A 12 -6.03 16.12 -34.64
N PHE A 13 -6.72 15.25 -33.90
CA PHE A 13 -7.29 15.58 -32.61
C PHE A 13 -6.13 15.65 -31.61
N CYS A 14 -5.51 16.83 -31.51
CA CYS A 14 -4.54 17.13 -30.48
C CYS A 14 -5.31 17.25 -29.17
N ILE A 15 -5.56 16.11 -28.51
CA ILE A 15 -6.00 16.08 -27.12
C ILE A 15 -4.88 16.73 -26.34
N VAL A 16 -5.08 17.99 -25.97
CA VAL A 16 -4.39 18.59 -24.84
C VAL A 16 -4.86 17.80 -23.63
N LEU A 17 -4.16 16.70 -23.33
CA LEU A 17 -4.26 16.01 -22.07
C LEU A 17 -3.78 17.01 -21.03
N ALA A 18 -4.71 17.76 -20.45
CA ALA A 18 -4.49 18.42 -19.18
C ALA A 18 -4.01 17.33 -18.22
N SER A 19 -2.71 17.33 -17.95
CA SER A 19 -2.09 16.44 -16.99
C SER A 19 -2.63 16.79 -15.63
N ASN A 20 -3.71 16.12 -15.25
CA ASN A 20 -4.21 16.12 -13.90
C ASN A 20 -3.16 15.38 -13.06
N THR A 21 -2.34 16.14 -12.35
CA THR A 21 -1.26 15.65 -11.49
C THR A 21 -1.82 15.03 -10.22
N ALA A 22 -1.08 14.04 -9.71
CA ALA A 22 -1.18 13.39 -8.41
C ALA A 22 -2.15 12.19 -8.37
N LEU A 23 -1.61 10.97 -8.32
CA LEU A 23 -1.15 10.34 -7.07
C LEU A 23 -0.84 8.87 -7.37
N ALA A 24 0.35 8.40 -7.01
CA ALA A 24 0.64 6.97 -6.95
C ALA A 24 -0.47 6.24 -6.19
N ALA A 25 -1.05 5.20 -6.78
CA ALA A 25 -2.21 4.50 -6.23
C ALA A 25 -1.89 3.91 -4.85
N TYR A 26 -2.15 4.67 -3.78
CA TYR A 26 -2.10 4.20 -2.41
C TYR A 26 -3.06 3.02 -2.24
N PRO A 27 -2.77 2.09 -1.31
CA PRO A 27 -3.73 1.04 -1.00
C PRO A 27 -5.06 1.67 -0.56
N GLU A 28 -6.17 1.11 -1.03
CA GLU A 28 -7.51 1.55 -0.63
C GLU A 28 -7.77 1.17 0.83
N GLY A 29 -8.51 2.02 1.55
CA GLY A 29 -8.90 1.75 2.93
C GLY A 29 -8.38 2.78 3.92
N THR A 30 -8.38 2.41 5.19
CA THR A 30 -8.00 3.29 6.30
C THR A 30 -6.71 2.82 6.95
N PHE A 31 -5.74 3.72 7.11
CA PHE A 31 -4.40 3.43 7.60
C PHE A 31 -4.06 4.32 8.78
N ILE A 32 -3.33 3.80 9.76
CA ILE A 32 -2.82 4.59 10.88
C ILE A 32 -1.31 4.69 10.72
N GLY A 33 -0.81 5.90 10.54
CA GLY A 33 0.62 6.18 10.51
C GLY A 33 1.05 6.92 11.76
N LYS A 34 2.27 6.67 12.21
CA LYS A 34 2.82 7.27 13.43
C LYS A 34 4.12 8.02 13.11
N ALA A 35 4.28 9.20 13.69
CA ALA A 35 5.52 9.96 13.58
C ALA A 35 5.86 10.69 14.87
N LYS A 36 7.16 10.90 15.08
CA LYS A 36 7.68 11.66 16.22
C LYS A 36 7.48 13.16 16.00
N GLY A 37 6.71 13.78 16.89
CA GLY A 37 6.55 15.22 17.05
C GLY A 37 7.61 15.86 17.94
N HIS A 38 7.31 17.07 18.41
CA HIS A 38 8.15 17.82 19.34
C HIS A 38 8.07 17.24 20.76
N ASN A 39 6.86 17.00 21.26
CA ASN A 39 6.61 16.56 22.63
C ASN A 39 6.44 15.04 22.74
N GLY A 40 6.21 14.35 21.62
CA GLY A 40 5.95 12.92 21.65
C GLY A 40 5.44 12.35 20.33
N LEU A 41 4.81 11.19 20.38
CA LEU A 41 4.25 10.55 19.17
C LEU A 41 2.95 11.24 18.73
N ILE A 42 2.75 11.23 17.42
CA ILE A 42 1.50 11.63 16.76
C ILE A 42 1.06 10.44 15.93
N ALA A 43 -0.18 10.01 16.11
CA ALA A 43 -0.83 9.01 15.29
C ALA A 43 -1.93 9.66 14.44
N VAL A 44 -1.90 9.39 13.15
CA VAL A 44 -2.81 9.96 12.16
C VAL A 44 -3.49 8.83 11.42
N GLU A 45 -4.81 8.88 11.38
CA GLU A 45 -5.65 8.02 10.55
C GLU A 45 -5.86 8.69 9.18
N VAL A 46 -5.61 7.93 8.11
CA VAL A 46 -5.73 8.39 6.73
C VAL A 46 -6.65 7.43 5.98
N THR A 47 -7.72 7.94 5.38
CA THR A 47 -8.58 7.14 4.49
C THR A 47 -8.26 7.44 3.04
N VAL A 48 -8.04 6.39 2.25
CA VAL A 48 -7.89 6.44 0.81
C VAL A 48 -9.14 5.86 0.16
N VAL A 49 -9.75 6.62 -0.75
CA VAL A 49 -10.90 6.22 -1.57
C VAL A 49 -10.62 6.58 -3.02
N ASP A 50 -10.78 5.62 -3.92
CA ASP A 50 -10.59 5.78 -5.37
C ASP A 50 -9.20 6.38 -5.72
N GLY A 51 -8.17 5.92 -5.02
CA GLY A 51 -6.78 6.32 -5.16
C GLY A 51 -6.46 7.72 -4.63
N LYS A 52 -7.37 8.34 -3.87
CA LYS A 52 -7.21 9.69 -3.31
C LYS A 52 -7.31 9.68 -1.80
N ILE A 53 -6.56 10.56 -1.15
CA ILE A 53 -6.66 10.82 0.27
C ILE A 53 -8.00 11.54 0.51
N ALA A 54 -8.95 10.82 1.11
CA ALA A 54 -10.29 11.29 1.38
C ALA A 54 -10.39 12.01 2.73
N THR A 55 -9.71 11.47 3.76
CA THR A 55 -9.70 12.04 5.11
C THR A 55 -8.33 11.89 5.76
N ILE A 56 -8.04 12.81 6.68
CA ILE A 56 -6.87 12.78 7.55
C ILE A 56 -7.33 13.23 8.93
N GLU A 57 -7.22 12.38 9.93
CA GLU A 57 -7.68 12.63 11.29
C GLU A 57 -6.56 12.32 12.29
N VAL A 58 -6.30 13.23 13.22
CA VAL A 58 -5.34 12.97 14.30
C VAL A 58 -6.06 12.17 15.37
N VAL A 59 -5.63 10.92 15.58
CA VAL A 59 -6.26 10.01 16.56
C VAL A 59 -5.56 10.05 17.91
N GLU A 60 -4.27 10.35 17.92
CA GLU A 60 -3.49 10.49 19.14
C GLU A 60 -2.39 11.54 18.94
N SER A 61 -2.17 12.38 19.94
CA SER A 61 -1.09 13.36 19.92
C SER A 61 -0.64 13.73 21.33
N GLU A 62 0.67 13.77 21.53
CA GLU A 62 1.30 14.29 22.75
C GLU A 62 1.76 15.76 22.61
N GLU A 63 1.42 16.42 21.49
CA GLU A 63 1.78 17.82 21.25
C GLU A 63 1.02 18.79 22.17
N THR A 64 1.54 20.02 22.29
CA THR A 64 0.84 21.05 23.07
C THR A 64 -0.50 21.38 22.40
N PRO A 65 -1.64 21.22 23.12
CA PRO A 65 -2.95 21.58 22.59
C PRO A 65 -2.99 23.05 22.14
N LEU A 66 -3.89 23.40 21.22
CA LEU A 66 -4.07 24.72 20.61
C LEU A 66 -2.95 25.17 19.66
N ILE A 67 -1.68 24.93 20.02
CA ILE A 67 -0.53 25.26 19.17
C ILE A 67 -0.46 24.31 17.98
N SER A 68 -0.57 23.01 18.26
CA SER A 68 -0.50 21.96 17.24
C SER A 68 -1.79 21.80 16.45
N ASP A 69 -2.95 22.06 17.04
CA ASP A 69 -4.27 21.95 16.39
C ASP A 69 -4.35 22.77 15.09
N THR A 70 -3.83 24.01 15.13
CA THR A 70 -3.82 24.88 13.95
C THR A 70 -2.90 24.33 12.87
N ALA A 71 -1.74 23.80 13.27
CA ALA A 71 -0.81 23.16 12.34
C ALA A 71 -1.44 21.92 11.71
N PHE A 72 -2.06 21.06 12.52
CA PHE A 72 -2.69 19.83 12.06
C PHE A 72 -3.82 20.10 11.08
N ALA A 73 -4.74 21.00 11.43
CA ALA A 73 -5.85 21.36 10.57
C ALA A 73 -5.38 21.99 9.24
N THR A 74 -4.36 22.84 9.29
CA THR A 74 -3.82 23.51 8.09
C THR A 74 -3.13 22.50 7.18
N VAL A 75 -2.25 21.66 7.72
CA VAL A 75 -1.53 20.62 6.97
C VAL A 75 -2.51 19.61 6.37
N ALA A 76 -3.45 19.08 7.16
CA ALA A 76 -4.48 18.16 6.67
C ALA A 76 -5.27 18.77 5.50
N LYS A 77 -5.71 20.02 5.65
CA LYS A 77 -6.47 20.72 4.61
C LYS A 77 -5.68 20.90 3.32
N GLU A 78 -4.41 21.31 3.41
CA GLU A 78 -3.56 21.50 2.23
C GLU A 78 -3.22 20.16 1.56
N ILE A 79 -2.99 19.08 2.33
CA ILE A 79 -2.81 17.73 1.77
C ILE A 79 -4.10 17.28 1.08
N LEU A 80 -5.27 17.39 1.71
CA LEU A 80 -6.56 16.99 1.11
C LEU A 80 -6.87 17.78 -0.17
N LYS A 81 -6.53 19.07 -0.20
CA LYS A 81 -6.74 19.95 -1.37
C LYS A 81 -5.76 19.68 -2.50
N SER A 82 -4.48 19.54 -2.19
CA SER A 82 -3.41 19.40 -3.19
C SER A 82 -3.14 17.96 -3.60
N GLN A 83 -3.56 17.00 -2.76
CA GLN A 83 -3.20 15.58 -2.83
C GLN A 83 -1.68 15.38 -2.88
N LYS A 84 -0.90 16.25 -2.24
CA LYS A 84 0.56 16.15 -2.09
C LYS A 84 0.92 16.02 -0.63
N LEU A 85 1.92 15.20 -0.32
CA LEU A 85 2.40 15.00 1.06
C LEU A 85 3.37 16.09 1.51
N ASP A 86 4.15 16.63 0.57
CA ASP A 86 5.06 17.74 0.80
C ASP A 86 4.31 19.06 0.62
N VAL A 87 3.81 19.59 1.75
CA VAL A 87 3.11 20.88 1.82
C VAL A 87 3.85 21.82 2.79
N ASP A 88 3.53 23.10 2.75
CA ASP A 88 4.21 24.07 3.60
C ASP A 88 3.88 23.85 5.09
N ALA A 89 4.92 23.93 5.92
CA ALA A 89 4.77 23.88 7.36
C ALA A 89 4.23 25.21 7.90
N VAL A 90 3.44 25.14 8.98
CA VAL A 90 2.91 26.34 9.65
C VAL A 90 4.02 27.04 10.45
N LEU A 91 4.10 28.37 10.30
CA LEU A 91 5.07 29.19 11.01
C LEU A 91 4.87 29.08 12.53
N GLY A 92 5.95 28.82 13.26
CA GLY A 92 5.89 28.62 14.72
C GLY A 92 5.47 27.21 15.17
N ALA A 93 5.00 26.36 14.25
CA ALA A 93 4.61 24.97 14.51
C ALA A 93 5.26 24.01 13.49
N THR A 94 6.49 24.31 13.09
CA THR A 94 7.18 23.60 12.00
C THR A 94 7.43 22.12 12.33
N ILE A 95 7.75 21.80 13.59
CA ILE A 95 8.01 20.42 14.02
C ILE A 95 6.72 19.60 13.97
N SER A 96 5.63 20.10 14.58
CA SER A 96 4.33 19.42 14.57
C SER A 96 3.76 19.29 13.15
N SER A 97 3.95 20.30 12.29
CA SER A 97 3.55 20.25 10.88
C SER A 97 4.25 19.12 10.12
N ARG A 98 5.59 19.04 10.24
CA ARG A 98 6.38 17.98 9.59
C ARG A 98 6.08 16.61 10.16
N ALA A 99 5.86 16.51 11.47
CA ALA A 99 5.47 15.25 12.09
C ALA A 99 4.12 14.77 11.54
N MET A 100 3.15 15.66 11.32
CA MET A 100 1.89 15.28 10.67
C MET A 100 2.10 14.82 9.23
N MET A 101 2.90 15.52 8.41
CA MET A 101 3.20 15.07 7.03
C MET A 101 3.86 13.70 7.03
N ASN A 102 4.82 13.47 7.93
CA ASN A 102 5.51 12.20 8.08
C ASN A 102 4.56 11.09 8.56
N ALA A 103 3.63 11.37 9.46
CA ALA A 103 2.63 10.39 9.92
C ALA A 103 1.69 10.00 8.77
N VAL A 104 1.27 10.98 7.94
CA VAL A 104 0.49 10.68 6.74
C VAL A 104 1.30 9.85 5.74
N GLU A 105 2.58 10.18 5.54
CA GLU A 105 3.47 9.40 4.67
C GLU A 105 3.66 7.97 5.19
N ASP A 106 3.85 7.78 6.50
CA ASP A 106 3.94 6.49 7.15
C ASP A 106 2.66 5.65 6.95
N ALA A 107 1.49 6.26 7.15
CA ALA A 107 0.19 5.62 6.92
C ALA A 107 0.06 5.09 5.49
N LEU A 108 0.50 5.89 4.51
CA LEU A 108 0.36 5.59 3.09
C LEU A 108 1.41 4.59 2.57
N LYS A 109 2.47 4.34 3.33
CA LYS A 109 3.47 3.29 3.04
C LYS A 109 3.03 1.92 3.56
N ASP A 110 2.12 1.86 4.52
CA ASP A 110 1.61 0.59 5.04
C ASP A 110 0.85 -0.13 3.93
N PRO A 111 1.27 -1.35 3.51
CA PRO A 111 0.53 -2.12 2.52
C PRO A 111 -0.87 -2.51 3.00
N GLY A 112 -1.11 -2.48 4.31
CA GLY A 112 -2.35 -2.84 4.95
C GLY A 112 -2.63 -4.33 4.94
N PHE A 113 -3.92 -4.64 5.00
CA PHE A 113 -4.51 -5.96 5.06
C PHE A 113 -5.44 -6.14 3.88
N LYS A 114 -5.44 -7.36 3.32
CA LYS A 114 -6.40 -7.77 2.32
C LYS A 114 -7.77 -7.93 2.99
N ASP A 115 -8.77 -7.26 2.41
CA ASP A 115 -10.16 -7.45 2.80
C ASP A 115 -10.58 -8.91 2.63
N GLY A 116 -11.35 -9.40 3.59
CA GLY A 116 -11.80 -10.78 3.59
C GLY A 116 -12.30 -11.25 4.95
N THR A 117 -12.81 -12.48 4.95
CA THR A 117 -13.18 -13.21 6.17
C THR A 117 -12.14 -14.29 6.40
N TYR A 118 -11.51 -14.26 7.56
CA TYR A 118 -10.44 -15.17 7.96
C TYR A 118 -10.88 -15.97 9.17
N GLN A 119 -10.31 -17.16 9.34
CA GLN A 119 -10.55 -17.98 10.52
C GLN A 119 -9.22 -18.32 11.17
N ALA A 120 -9.20 -18.31 12.50
CA ALA A 120 -8.04 -18.74 13.28
C ALA A 120 -8.51 -19.51 14.50
N THR A 121 -7.70 -20.48 14.91
CA THR A 121 -7.93 -21.28 16.11
C THR A 121 -6.81 -21.03 17.09
N ALA A 122 -7.16 -20.74 18.34
CA ALA A 122 -6.20 -20.56 19.42
C ALA A 122 -6.51 -21.47 20.60
N LYS A 123 -5.48 -21.76 21.40
CA LYS A 123 -5.62 -22.57 22.61
C LYS A 123 -6.10 -21.69 23.77
N GLY A 124 -7.32 -21.96 24.25
CA GLY A 124 -7.89 -21.42 25.47
C GLY A 124 -7.47 -22.21 26.72
N HIS A 125 -8.20 -22.00 27.82
CA HIS A 125 -7.99 -22.68 29.08
C HIS A 125 -8.50 -24.13 29.05
N ASN A 126 -9.73 -24.33 28.57
CA ASN A 126 -10.41 -25.61 28.57
C ASN A 126 -10.25 -26.38 27.26
N GLY A 127 -9.83 -25.69 26.19
CA GLY A 127 -9.72 -26.33 24.88
C GLY A 127 -9.37 -25.36 23.77
N LEU A 128 -9.66 -25.75 22.54
CA LEU A 128 -9.46 -24.88 21.38
C LEU A 128 -10.66 -23.96 21.20
N VAL A 129 -10.39 -22.74 20.76
CA VAL A 129 -11.42 -21.75 20.41
C VAL A 129 -11.17 -21.29 18.99
N LYS A 130 -12.21 -21.36 18.17
CA LYS A 130 -12.20 -20.98 16.76
C LYS A 130 -12.89 -19.65 16.57
N PHE A 131 -12.18 -18.71 15.96
CA PHE A 131 -12.66 -17.36 15.67
C PHE A 131 -12.80 -17.16 14.17
N GLU A 132 -13.75 -16.33 13.79
CA GLU A 132 -13.88 -15.71 12.47
C GLU A 132 -13.66 -14.22 12.61
N VAL A 133 -12.76 -13.66 11.80
CA VAL A 133 -12.41 -12.24 11.82
C VAL A 133 -12.62 -11.68 10.42
N LYS A 134 -13.42 -10.62 10.31
CA LYS A 134 -13.66 -9.93 9.04
C LYS A 134 -12.84 -8.66 8.98
N ILE A 135 -12.01 -8.57 7.96
CA ILE A 135 -11.23 -7.37 7.62
C ILE A 135 -11.92 -6.68 6.45
N LYS A 136 -12.14 -5.36 6.61
CA LYS A 136 -12.72 -4.50 5.57
C LYS A 136 -12.07 -3.14 5.61
N ASN A 137 -11.70 -2.61 4.45
CA ASN A 137 -11.03 -1.32 4.29
C ASN A 137 -9.79 -1.22 5.21
N ASN A 138 -8.97 -2.27 5.26
CA ASN A 138 -7.79 -2.34 6.13
C ASN A 138 -8.07 -2.31 7.66
N ARG A 139 -9.33 -2.52 8.09
CA ARG A 139 -9.72 -2.54 9.50
C ARG A 139 -10.36 -3.86 9.90
N VAL A 140 -10.14 -4.28 11.14
CA VAL A 140 -10.92 -5.34 11.78
C VAL A 140 -12.33 -4.81 12.02
N SER A 141 -13.28 -5.33 11.24
CA SER A 141 -14.68 -4.88 11.25
C SER A 141 -15.58 -5.72 12.15
N GLU A 142 -15.24 -6.99 12.34
CA GLU A 142 -16.08 -7.96 13.05
C GLU A 142 -15.22 -9.12 13.54
N ILE A 143 -15.45 -9.57 14.77
CA ILE A 143 -14.88 -10.79 15.34
C ILE A 143 -16.04 -11.65 15.85
N LYS A 144 -16.06 -12.93 15.47
CA LYS A 144 -17.07 -13.91 15.91
C LYS A 144 -16.39 -15.13 16.49
N VAL A 145 -16.98 -15.67 17.54
CA VAL A 145 -16.62 -16.99 18.06
C VAL A 145 -17.47 -18.01 17.31
N LEU A 146 -16.82 -18.93 16.59
CA LEU A 146 -17.50 -20.01 15.86
C LEU A 146 -17.68 -21.24 16.74
N GLU A 147 -16.61 -21.63 17.43
CA GLU A 147 -16.57 -22.80 18.30
C GLU A 147 -15.74 -22.47 19.53
N SER A 148 -16.18 -22.90 20.71
CA SER A 148 -15.48 -22.69 21.97
C SER A 148 -15.73 -23.85 22.91
N GLU A 149 -14.65 -24.36 23.50
CA GLU A 149 -14.69 -25.35 24.60
C GLU A 149 -14.53 -24.69 25.98
N GLU A 150 -14.51 -23.34 26.04
CA GLU A 150 -14.37 -22.58 27.28
C GLU A 150 -15.63 -22.64 28.17
N THR A 151 -15.47 -22.23 29.43
CA THR A 151 -16.60 -22.13 30.35
C THR A 151 -17.55 -21.02 29.89
N PRO A 152 -18.84 -21.31 29.64
CA PRO A 152 -19.83 -20.30 29.25
C PRO A 152 -19.93 -19.17 30.27
N ILE A 153 -20.44 -18.00 29.84
CA ILE A 153 -20.60 -16.77 30.62
C ILE A 153 -19.27 -16.04 30.90
N ILE A 154 -18.27 -16.73 31.48
CA ILE A 154 -16.97 -16.11 31.81
C ILE A 154 -16.20 -15.80 30.53
N SER A 155 -16.11 -16.78 29.62
CA SER A 155 -15.41 -16.60 28.35
C SER A 155 -16.20 -15.71 27.38
N ASP A 156 -17.53 -15.80 27.38
CA ASP A 156 -18.39 -14.98 26.51
C ASP A 156 -18.23 -13.48 26.80
N THR A 157 -18.19 -13.10 28.08
CA THR A 157 -17.96 -11.72 28.49
C THR A 157 -16.59 -11.24 28.04
N ALA A 158 -15.56 -12.07 28.24
CA ALA A 158 -14.20 -11.74 27.82
C ALA A 158 -14.08 -11.59 26.30
N PHE A 159 -14.70 -12.50 25.54
CA PHE A 159 -14.73 -12.42 24.08
C PHE A 159 -15.46 -11.18 23.60
N ALA A 160 -16.57 -10.80 24.22
CA ALA A 160 -17.31 -9.59 23.86
C ALA A 160 -16.49 -8.32 24.12
N GLU A 161 -15.95 -8.16 25.35
CA GLU A 161 -15.17 -6.97 25.73
C GLU A 161 -13.89 -6.83 24.90
N VAL A 162 -13.17 -7.93 24.70
CA VAL A 162 -11.93 -7.93 23.90
C VAL A 162 -12.24 -7.67 22.42
N SER A 163 -13.33 -8.25 21.89
CA SER A 163 -13.74 -7.98 20.49
C SER A 163 -14.10 -6.52 20.29
N GLU A 164 -14.87 -5.93 21.21
CA GLU A 164 -15.24 -4.53 21.15
C GLU A 164 -14.01 -3.63 21.23
N ALA A 165 -13.08 -3.92 22.14
CA ALA A 165 -11.84 -3.17 22.29
C ALA A 165 -10.97 -3.23 21.02
N ILE A 166 -10.81 -4.40 20.41
CA ILE A 166 -10.04 -4.58 19.17
C ILE A 166 -10.71 -3.84 18.01
N VAL A 167 -12.02 -3.98 17.83
CA VAL A 167 -12.74 -3.30 16.73
C VAL A 167 -12.74 -1.78 16.93
N LYS A 168 -12.82 -1.30 18.17
CA LYS A 168 -12.80 0.13 18.47
C LYS A 168 -11.42 0.74 18.27
N ASN A 169 -10.39 0.13 18.85
CA ASN A 169 -9.05 0.70 18.90
C ASN A 169 -8.20 0.31 17.68
N GLN A 170 -8.61 -0.72 16.92
CA GLN A 170 -7.83 -1.32 15.82
C GLN A 170 -6.43 -1.78 16.22
N GLU A 171 -6.21 -2.02 17.52
CA GLU A 171 -4.96 -2.54 18.05
C GLU A 171 -5.24 -3.91 18.65
N ALA A 172 -4.38 -4.89 18.32
CA ALA A 172 -4.47 -6.23 18.90
C ALA A 172 -3.79 -6.31 20.29
N SER A 173 -3.13 -5.25 20.74
CA SER A 173 -2.51 -5.12 22.06
C SER A 173 -3.48 -4.60 23.12
N VAL A 174 -4.69 -5.16 23.19
CA VAL A 174 -5.67 -4.81 24.23
C VAL A 174 -5.42 -5.60 25.51
N ASP A 175 -5.82 -5.02 26.64
CA ASP A 175 -5.71 -5.68 27.94
C ASP A 175 -6.62 -6.90 28.05
N ALA A 176 -6.14 -7.91 28.76
CA ALA A 176 -6.91 -9.10 29.05
C ALA A 176 -7.93 -8.84 30.18
N VAL A 177 -9.11 -9.45 30.07
CA VAL A 177 -10.15 -9.32 31.10
C VAL A 177 -9.73 -10.07 32.37
N LEU A 178 -9.92 -9.41 33.52
CA LEU A 178 -9.63 -9.98 34.84
C LEU A 178 -10.49 -11.23 35.08
N GLY A 179 -9.86 -12.33 35.49
CA GLY A 179 -10.55 -13.62 35.71
C GLY A 179 -10.81 -14.43 34.43
N ALA A 180 -10.60 -13.87 33.24
CA ALA A 180 -10.74 -14.55 31.95
C ALA A 180 -9.50 -14.33 31.06
N THR A 181 -8.33 -14.23 31.69
CA THR A 181 -7.08 -13.83 31.05
C THR A 181 -6.62 -14.81 29.97
N VAL A 182 -6.82 -16.13 30.18
CA VAL A 182 -6.42 -17.15 29.20
C VAL A 182 -7.28 -17.08 27.95
N SER A 183 -8.61 -16.98 28.11
CA SER A 183 -9.55 -16.87 26.99
C SER A 183 -9.34 -15.55 26.22
N SER A 184 -9.11 -14.43 26.94
CA SER A 184 -8.78 -13.13 26.33
C SER A 184 -7.51 -13.21 25.48
N LYS A 185 -6.44 -13.81 26.02
CA LYS A 185 -5.17 -14.00 25.29
C LYS A 185 -5.31 -14.94 24.10
N ALA A 186 -6.17 -15.95 24.18
CA ALA A 186 -6.46 -16.83 23.05
C ALA A 186 -7.08 -16.05 21.88
N MET A 187 -8.07 -15.19 22.16
CA MET A 187 -8.64 -14.30 21.14
C MET A 187 -7.59 -13.34 20.55
N ILE A 188 -6.82 -12.66 21.41
CA ILE A 188 -5.76 -11.74 20.97
C ILE A 188 -4.76 -12.46 20.07
N SER A 189 -4.33 -13.67 20.44
CA SER A 189 -3.44 -14.48 19.62
C SER A 189 -4.06 -14.83 18.27
N ALA A 190 -5.32 -15.29 18.26
CA ALA A 190 -6.02 -15.64 17.03
C ALA A 190 -6.17 -14.44 16.08
N VAL A 191 -6.47 -13.25 16.63
CA VAL A 191 -6.54 -12.02 15.84
C VAL A 191 -5.17 -11.66 15.27
N ASN A 192 -4.09 -11.74 16.05
CA ASN A 192 -2.73 -11.50 15.55
C ASN A 192 -2.36 -12.47 14.41
N ASP A 193 -2.73 -13.74 14.53
CA ASP A 193 -2.51 -14.74 13.48
C ASP A 193 -3.31 -14.41 12.21
N VAL A 194 -4.55 -13.92 12.35
CA VAL A 194 -5.34 -13.43 11.21
C VAL A 194 -4.69 -12.21 10.57
N LEU A 195 -4.27 -11.20 11.35
CA LEU A 195 -3.65 -9.99 10.82
C LEU A 195 -2.36 -10.32 10.06
N SER A 196 -1.59 -11.30 10.55
CA SER A 196 -0.42 -11.84 9.85
C SER A 196 -0.79 -12.49 8.52
N GLN A 197 -1.85 -13.33 8.50
CA GLN A 197 -2.35 -13.97 7.28
C GLN A 197 -2.92 -12.98 6.26
N ALA A 198 -3.57 -11.92 6.74
CA ALA A 198 -4.23 -10.92 5.93
C ALA A 198 -3.26 -9.87 5.38
N LYS A 199 -2.03 -9.78 5.90
CA LYS A 199 -1.08 -8.74 5.51
C LYS A 199 -0.89 -8.71 4.00
N ALA A 200 -1.13 -7.55 3.40
CA ALA A 200 -0.98 -7.36 1.98
C ALA A 200 0.51 -7.38 1.60
N PRO A 201 0.85 -7.85 0.39
CA PRO A 201 2.22 -7.78 -0.09
C PRO A 201 2.66 -6.31 -0.16
N GLU A 202 3.90 -6.03 0.23
CA GLU A 202 4.48 -4.68 0.12
C GLU A 202 4.32 -4.17 -1.32
N LYS A 203 3.59 -3.07 -1.48
CA LYS A 203 3.47 -2.38 -2.75
C LYS A 203 4.64 -1.42 -2.85
N VAL A 204 5.55 -1.68 -3.78
CA VAL A 204 6.67 -0.76 -4.04
C VAL A 204 6.10 0.54 -4.58
N ILE A 205 6.08 1.60 -3.75
CA ILE A 205 5.69 2.93 -4.18
C ILE A 205 6.84 3.49 -5.01
N LEU A 206 6.68 3.46 -6.33
CA LEU A 206 7.66 3.99 -7.26
C LEU A 206 7.60 5.52 -7.26
N LYS A 207 8.73 6.18 -7.08
CA LYS A 207 8.82 7.63 -7.27
C LYS A 207 8.64 7.95 -8.76
N ASP A 208 7.84 8.97 -9.06
CA ASP A 208 7.70 9.46 -10.41
C ASP A 208 9.04 9.98 -10.94
N GLY A 209 9.32 9.70 -12.22
CA GLY A 209 10.57 10.07 -12.84
C GLY A 209 10.95 9.18 -14.00
N VAL A 210 12.09 9.51 -14.61
CA VAL A 210 12.72 8.70 -15.64
C VAL A 210 14.04 8.21 -15.07
N PHE A 211 14.18 6.90 -14.99
CA PHE A 211 15.31 6.23 -14.36
C PHE A 211 16.03 5.36 -15.38
N ILE A 212 17.36 5.29 -15.25
CA ILE A 212 18.18 4.42 -16.10
C ILE A 212 18.71 3.31 -15.22
N GLY A 213 18.44 2.07 -15.62
CA GLY A 213 18.91 0.87 -14.95
C GLY A 213 19.73 0.01 -15.90
N SER A 214 20.66 -0.76 -15.34
CA SER A 214 21.53 -1.64 -16.13
C SER A 214 21.69 -2.99 -15.45
N ALA A 215 21.69 -4.06 -16.25
CA ALA A 215 22.01 -5.40 -15.76
C ALA A 215 22.90 -6.16 -16.74
N LYS A 216 23.47 -7.26 -16.28
CA LYS A 216 24.28 -8.15 -17.12
C LYS A 216 23.34 -8.97 -18.01
N GLY A 217 23.36 -8.70 -19.32
CA GLY A 217 22.73 -9.53 -20.35
C GLY A 217 23.57 -10.76 -20.70
N HIS A 218 23.09 -11.56 -21.65
CA HIS A 218 23.76 -12.80 -22.07
C HIS A 218 25.11 -12.52 -22.74
N ASN A 219 25.14 -11.53 -23.63
CA ASN A 219 26.33 -11.18 -24.42
C ASN A 219 27.00 -9.87 -24.00
N ALA A 220 26.24 -8.94 -23.41
CA ALA A 220 26.73 -7.64 -22.95
C ALA A 220 25.76 -7.04 -21.90
N PRO A 221 26.14 -5.95 -21.21
CA PRO A 221 25.20 -5.21 -20.38
C PRO A 221 23.97 -4.76 -21.18
N LEU A 222 22.80 -4.89 -20.56
CA LEU A 222 21.53 -4.41 -21.06
C LEU A 222 21.14 -3.18 -20.25
N LYS A 223 20.83 -2.07 -20.93
CA LYS A 223 20.39 -0.81 -20.32
C LYS A 223 18.96 -0.49 -20.71
N VAL A 224 18.19 -0.06 -19.73
CA VAL A 224 16.81 0.38 -19.91
C VAL A 224 16.59 1.77 -19.33
N GLU A 225 15.68 2.49 -19.95
CA GLU A 225 15.04 3.68 -19.40
C GLU A 225 13.63 3.29 -18.94
N VAL A 226 13.36 3.50 -17.66
CA VAL A 226 12.06 3.22 -17.04
C VAL A 226 11.42 4.55 -16.69
N SER A 227 10.24 4.80 -17.24
CA SER A 227 9.42 5.95 -16.87
C SER A 227 8.35 5.52 -15.90
N VAL A 228 8.39 6.11 -14.70
CA VAL A 228 7.36 6.00 -13.69
C VAL A 228 6.56 7.29 -13.71
N LYS A 229 5.24 7.15 -13.75
CA LYS A 229 4.32 8.27 -13.56
C LYS A 229 3.13 7.79 -12.76
N ASP A 230 2.72 8.62 -11.80
CA ASP A 230 1.64 8.31 -10.88
C ASP A 230 1.87 6.93 -10.23
N GLY A 231 3.11 6.66 -9.80
CA GLY A 231 3.55 5.41 -9.16
C GLY A 231 3.40 4.13 -10.00
N LYS A 232 3.09 4.27 -11.28
CA LYS A 232 2.95 3.16 -12.23
C LYS A 232 4.06 3.20 -13.27
N LEU A 233 4.46 2.02 -13.73
CA LEU A 233 5.36 1.89 -14.86
C LEU A 233 4.59 2.29 -16.13
N VAL A 234 4.97 3.41 -16.73
CA VAL A 234 4.39 3.93 -17.98
C VAL A 234 5.07 3.32 -19.19
N SER A 235 6.41 3.24 -19.15
CA SER A 235 7.19 2.69 -20.25
C SER A 235 8.51 2.14 -19.77
N ILE A 236 8.94 1.08 -20.45
CA ILE A 236 10.29 0.51 -20.33
C ILE A 236 10.87 0.53 -21.74
N LYS A 237 11.90 1.34 -21.96
CA LYS A 237 12.57 1.47 -23.24
C LYS A 237 13.96 0.86 -23.14
N VAL A 238 14.25 -0.11 -24.00
CA VAL A 238 15.61 -0.66 -24.11
C VAL A 238 16.49 0.35 -24.83
N LEU A 239 17.54 0.84 -24.16
CA LEU A 239 18.49 1.81 -24.70
C LEU A 239 19.67 1.12 -25.37
N GLU A 240 20.16 0.04 -24.77
CA GLU A 240 21.36 -0.68 -25.23
C GLU A 240 21.22 -2.17 -24.88
N HIS A 241 21.44 -3.05 -25.86
CA HIS A 241 21.56 -4.50 -25.65
C HIS A 241 22.40 -5.13 -26.77
N LYS A 242 22.98 -6.31 -26.51
CA LYS A 242 23.65 -7.15 -27.52
C LYS A 242 23.13 -8.58 -27.55
N GLU A 243 21.86 -8.75 -27.20
CA GLU A 243 21.19 -10.05 -27.20
C GLU A 243 21.08 -10.62 -28.62
N THR A 244 20.82 -11.92 -28.73
CA THR A 244 20.72 -12.60 -30.03
C THR A 244 19.60 -11.99 -30.87
N PRO A 245 19.86 -11.50 -32.11
CA PRO A 245 18.83 -10.91 -32.96
C PRO A 245 17.64 -11.84 -33.18
N GLY A 246 16.43 -11.28 -33.16
CA GLY A 246 15.17 -12.01 -33.26
C GLY A 246 14.75 -12.69 -31.94
N LEU A 247 15.60 -13.56 -31.38
CA LEU A 247 15.26 -14.28 -30.13
C LEU A 247 15.23 -13.35 -28.92
N GLY A 248 16.27 -12.52 -28.76
CA GLY A 248 16.40 -11.54 -27.70
C GLY A 248 15.36 -10.44 -27.82
N ASP A 249 15.08 -9.97 -29.04
CA ASP A 249 14.09 -8.91 -29.30
C ASP A 249 12.69 -9.34 -28.84
N VAL A 250 12.27 -10.56 -29.22
CA VAL A 250 10.99 -11.14 -28.79
C VAL A 250 10.92 -11.30 -27.28
N ALA A 251 12.03 -11.67 -26.63
CA ALA A 251 12.10 -11.80 -25.19
C ALA A 251 11.93 -10.45 -24.49
N LEU A 252 12.64 -9.42 -24.97
CA LEU A 252 12.56 -8.06 -24.43
C LEU A 252 11.16 -7.48 -24.59
N GLU A 253 10.55 -7.61 -25.77
CA GLU A 253 9.19 -7.12 -26.04
C GLU A 253 8.16 -7.80 -25.14
N LYS A 254 8.16 -9.14 -25.07
CA LYS A 254 7.20 -9.90 -24.25
C LYS A 254 7.38 -9.66 -22.77
N THR A 255 8.62 -9.63 -22.27
CA THR A 255 8.88 -9.38 -20.86
C THR A 255 8.52 -7.94 -20.49
N THR A 256 8.83 -6.94 -21.33
CA THR A 256 8.36 -5.55 -21.13
C THR A 256 6.84 -5.48 -21.06
N ALA A 257 6.12 -6.12 -21.99
CA ALA A 257 4.66 -6.12 -21.99
C ALA A 257 4.09 -6.72 -20.70
N GLN A 258 4.63 -7.86 -20.24
CA GLN A 258 4.20 -8.48 -18.99
C GLN A 258 4.44 -7.58 -17.77
N ILE A 259 5.59 -6.90 -17.70
CA ILE A 259 5.89 -5.98 -16.59
C ILE A 259 4.93 -4.79 -16.59
N LEU A 260 4.66 -4.20 -17.76
CA LEU A 260 3.74 -3.06 -17.88
C LEU A 260 2.27 -3.47 -17.62
N GLU A 261 1.86 -4.66 -18.04
CA GLU A 261 0.51 -5.17 -17.81
C GLU A 261 0.28 -5.52 -16.33
N LYS A 262 1.19 -6.30 -15.74
CA LYS A 262 1.04 -6.78 -14.36
C LYS A 262 1.53 -5.77 -13.31
N GLN A 263 2.21 -4.70 -13.73
CA GLN A 263 2.83 -3.70 -12.85
C GLN A 263 3.73 -4.33 -11.78
N THR A 264 4.42 -5.41 -12.14
CA THR A 264 5.38 -6.13 -11.28
C THR A 264 6.61 -6.54 -12.09
N ILE A 265 7.78 -6.53 -11.45
CA ILE A 265 9.04 -7.01 -12.04
C ILE A 265 9.15 -8.54 -11.99
N ASP A 266 8.37 -9.20 -11.13
CA ASP A 266 8.36 -10.66 -11.00
C ASP A 266 7.38 -11.25 -12.01
N VAL A 267 7.89 -11.50 -13.22
CA VAL A 267 7.14 -12.04 -14.35
C VAL A 267 7.84 -13.25 -14.95
N ASP A 268 7.10 -14.07 -15.68
CA ASP A 268 7.65 -15.29 -16.26
C ASP A 268 8.68 -14.98 -17.36
N ALA A 269 9.82 -15.66 -17.26
CA ALA A 269 10.84 -15.60 -18.29
C ALA A 269 10.35 -16.25 -19.58
N VAL A 270 10.72 -15.66 -20.73
CA VAL A 270 10.33 -16.22 -22.04
C VAL A 270 11.11 -17.51 -22.30
N ALA A 271 10.40 -18.58 -22.64
CA ALA A 271 10.99 -19.88 -22.95
C ALA A 271 12.04 -19.76 -24.08
N GLY A 272 13.23 -20.32 -23.86
CA GLY A 272 14.36 -20.24 -24.80
C GLY A 272 15.18 -18.95 -24.73
N ALA A 273 14.75 -17.93 -23.99
CA ALA A 273 15.44 -16.66 -23.83
C ALA A 273 15.50 -16.19 -22.36
N SER A 274 15.61 -17.14 -21.43
CA SER A 274 15.48 -16.87 -19.99
C SER A 274 16.53 -15.91 -19.44
N VAL A 275 17.76 -15.93 -19.99
CA VAL A 275 18.83 -15.02 -19.56
C VAL A 275 18.47 -13.57 -19.93
N THR A 276 17.99 -13.35 -21.15
CA THR A 276 17.56 -12.03 -21.64
C THR A 276 16.38 -11.49 -20.84
N SER A 277 15.35 -12.31 -20.59
CA SER A 277 14.19 -11.90 -19.77
C SER A 277 14.62 -11.52 -18.36
N LYS A 278 15.47 -12.32 -17.70
CA LYS A 278 15.98 -12.02 -16.35
C LYS A 278 16.85 -10.76 -16.34
N ALA A 279 17.69 -10.56 -17.36
CA ALA A 279 18.49 -9.34 -17.48
C ALA A 279 17.61 -8.09 -17.59
N LEU A 280 16.49 -8.16 -18.31
CA LEU A 280 15.52 -7.07 -18.36
C LEU A 280 14.88 -6.81 -16.98
N MET A 281 14.42 -7.85 -16.28
CA MET A 281 13.84 -7.71 -14.94
C MET A 281 14.81 -7.06 -13.95
N GLU A 282 16.08 -7.51 -13.96
CA GLU A 282 17.13 -6.95 -13.10
C GLU A 282 17.49 -5.51 -13.50
N ALA A 283 17.50 -5.17 -14.79
CA ALA A 283 17.78 -3.80 -15.23
C ALA A 283 16.64 -2.85 -14.83
N VAL A 284 15.38 -3.30 -14.92
CA VAL A 284 14.23 -2.54 -14.43
C VAL A 284 14.31 -2.40 -12.91
N LYS A 285 14.62 -3.48 -12.18
CA LYS A 285 14.80 -3.43 -10.72
C LYS A 285 15.90 -2.46 -10.32
N ASP A 286 17.01 -2.42 -11.05
CA ASP A 286 18.10 -1.47 -10.82
C ASP A 286 17.68 -0.01 -11.04
N ALA A 287 16.84 0.26 -12.05
CA ALA A 287 16.28 1.58 -12.30
C ALA A 287 15.33 2.06 -11.19
N LEU A 288 14.69 1.15 -10.45
CA LEU A 288 13.66 1.46 -9.46
C LEU A 288 14.18 1.49 -8.01
N LYS A 289 15.50 1.38 -7.80
CA LYS A 289 16.13 1.47 -6.46
C LYS A 289 16.16 2.88 -5.89
#